data_AF-A0A7Y9JPE1-F1
#
_entry.id   AF-A0A7Y9JPE1-F1
#
_cell.length_a   1.000
_cell.length_b   1.000
_cell.length_c   1.000
_cell.angle_alpha   90.00
_cell.angle_beta   90.00
_cell.angle_gamma   90.00
#
_symmetry.space_group_name_H-M   'P 1'
#
loop_
_entity.id
_entity.type
_entity.pdbx_description
1 polymer ?
#
loop_
_entity_poly.entity_id
_entity_poly.type
_entity_poly.pdbx_seq_one_letter_code
_entity_poly.pdbx_strand_id
1 'polypeptide(L)' 'MTLDMQGAAAAIEEYFGHEVLTDEPTWASVLIDQAPATYESAEDLTTALELMHLRHAQEQPATD' A
#
# COMPACT_ATOMS: atom_id res chain seq x y z
N MET A 1 -3.20 -9.23 15.60
CA MET A 1 -4.56 -9.09 15.03
C MET A 1 -4.42 -9.37 13.56
N THR A 2 -5.31 -10.19 12.99
CA THR A 2 -5.30 -10.46 11.55
C THR A 2 -5.79 -9.23 10.79
N LEU A 3 -5.15 -8.89 9.68
CA LEU A 3 -5.57 -7.78 8.82
C LEU A 3 -6.97 -8.05 8.26
N ASP A 4 -7.85 -7.04 8.34
CA ASP A 4 -9.14 -7.02 7.66
C ASP A 4 -9.17 -5.90 6.61
N MET A 5 -10.25 -5.85 5.83
CA MET A 5 -10.38 -4.87 4.74
C MET A 5 -10.39 -3.43 5.26
N GLN A 6 -10.92 -3.16 6.46
CA GLN A 6 -10.93 -1.81 7.03
C GLN A 6 -9.53 -1.40 7.46
N GLY A 7 -8.78 -2.29 8.10
CA GLY A 7 -7.38 -2.07 8.45
C GLY A 7 -6.49 -1.91 7.22
N ALA A 8 -6.74 -2.67 6.16
CA ALA A 8 -6.03 -2.52 4.89
C ALA A 8 -6.31 -1.16 4.23
N ALA A 9 -7.59 -0.75 4.17
CA ALA A 9 -7.97 0.56 3.65
C ALA A 9 -7.32 1.71 4.43
N ALA A 10 -7.34 1.64 5.77
CA ALA A 10 -6.71 2.65 6.61
C ALA A 10 -5.18 2.73 6.39
N ALA A 11 -4.49 1.60 6.28
CA ALA A 11 -3.05 1.57 6.03
C ALA A 11 -2.68 2.10 4.63
N ILE A 12 -3.47 1.76 3.62
CA ILE A 12 -3.29 2.24 2.24
C ILE A 12 -3.57 3.75 2.16
N GLU A 13 -4.60 4.23 2.84
CA GLU A 13 -4.92 5.65 2.97
C GLU A 13 -3.82 6.42 3.71
N GLU A 14 -3.29 5.88 4.81
CA GLU A 14 -2.19 6.49 5.55
C GLU A 14 -0.93 6.60 4.70
N TYR A 15 -0.66 5.60 3.86
CA TYR A 15 0.54 5.53 3.03
C TYR A 15 0.48 6.41 1.77
N PHE A 16 -0.60 6.32 0.99
CA PHE A 16 -0.76 7.03 -0.29
C PHE A 16 -1.52 8.35 -0.18
N GLY A 17 -2.17 8.61 0.96
CA GLY A 17 -3.09 9.71 1.16
C GLY A 17 -4.53 9.37 0.76
N HIS A 18 -5.50 10.10 1.33
CA HIS A 18 -6.93 9.89 1.10
C HIS A 18 -7.36 9.94 -0.37
N GLU A 19 -6.66 10.75 -1.17
CA GLU A 19 -6.91 10.95 -2.61
C GLU A 19 -6.83 9.64 -3.40
N VAL A 20 -6.07 8.65 -2.93
CA VAL A 20 -5.95 7.34 -3.58
C VAL A 20 -7.28 6.60 -3.67
N LEU A 21 -8.16 6.81 -2.68
CA LEU A 21 -9.47 6.15 -2.62
C LEU A 21 -10.49 6.82 -3.55
N THR A 22 -10.23 8.05 -4.01
CA THR A 22 -11.14 8.83 -4.87
C THR A 22 -10.65 8.95 -6.31
N ASP A 23 -9.35 9.18 -6.49
CA ASP A 23 -8.74 9.49 -7.77
C ASP A 23 -8.34 8.20 -8.51
N GLU A 24 -7.96 7.17 -7.76
CA GLU A 24 -7.57 5.88 -8.30
C GLU A 24 -8.30 4.68 -7.65
N PRO A 25 -9.65 4.73 -7.54
CA PRO A 25 -10.43 3.78 -6.74
C PRO A 25 -10.33 2.34 -7.25
N THR A 26 -10.01 2.15 -8.53
CA THR A 26 -10.01 0.83 -9.16
C THR A 26 -8.84 -0.03 -8.69
N TRP A 27 -7.61 0.49 -8.68
CA TRP A 27 -6.49 -0.31 -8.19
C TRP A 27 -6.44 -0.31 -6.66
N ALA A 28 -6.83 0.80 -6.02
CA ALA A 28 -6.87 0.88 -4.56
C ALA A 28 -7.82 -0.17 -3.98
N SER A 29 -9.02 -0.34 -4.55
CA SER A 29 -9.95 -1.40 -4.13
C SER A 29 -9.39 -2.81 -4.32
N VAL A 30 -8.72 -3.08 -5.45
CA VAL A 30 -8.07 -4.39 -5.68
C VAL A 30 -7.00 -4.66 -4.61
N LEU A 31 -6.19 -3.66 -4.27
CA LEU A 31 -5.15 -3.82 -3.25
C LEU A 31 -5.76 -4.05 -1.86
N ILE A 32 -6.79 -3.28 -1.50
CA ILE A 32 -7.55 -3.42 -0.24
C ILE A 32 -8.18 -4.81 -0.13
N ASP A 33 -8.78 -5.31 -1.21
CA ASP A 33 -9.43 -6.62 -1.24
C ASP A 33 -8.42 -7.77 -1.07
N GLN A 34 -7.21 -7.64 -1.64
CA GLN A 34 -6.19 -8.68 -1.61
C GLN A 34 -5.28 -8.64 -0.38
N ALA A 35 -5.18 -7.50 0.29
CA ALA A 35 -4.25 -7.32 1.41
C ALA A 35 -4.50 -8.30 2.58
N PRO A 36 -5.75 -8.56 3.04
CA PRO A 36 -6.01 -9.54 4.10
C PRO A 36 -5.59 -10.98 3.77
N ALA A 37 -5.53 -11.33 2.49
CA ALA A 37 -5.10 -12.66 2.05
C ALA A 37 -3.56 -12.77 1.92
N THR A 38 -2.87 -11.63 1.88
CA THR A 38 -1.43 -11.55 1.58
C THR A 38 -0.60 -11.18 2.81
N TYR A 39 -1.15 -10.36 3.70
CA TYR A 39 -0.45 -9.80 4.86
C TYR A 39 -1.14 -10.19 6.15
N GLU A 40 -0.35 -10.47 7.19
CA GLU A 40 -0.88 -10.87 8.49
C GLU A 40 -1.42 -9.67 9.28
N SER A 41 -0.83 -8.49 9.08
CA SER A 41 -1.17 -7.25 9.78
C SER A 41 -1.04 -5.99 8.90
N ALA A 42 -1.57 -4.87 9.38
CA ALA A 42 -1.43 -3.58 8.71
C ALA A 42 0.03 -3.11 8.68
N GLU A 43 0.80 -3.42 9.73
CA GLU A 43 2.23 -3.10 9.80
C GLU A 43 3.03 -3.86 8.73
N ASP A 44 2.70 -5.13 8.47
CA ASP A 44 3.34 -5.92 7.40
C ASP A 44 3.03 -5.35 6.02
N LEU A 45 1.78 -4.92 5.79
CA LEU A 45 1.37 -4.25 4.55
C LEU A 45 2.15 -2.96 4.35
N THR A 46 2.20 -2.07 5.35
CA THR A 46 2.94 -0.81 5.27
C THR A 46 4.43 -1.05 5.03
N THR A 47 5.03 -2.00 5.74
CA THR A 47 6.45 -2.37 5.54
C THR A 47 6.70 -2.85 4.11
N ALA A 48 5.80 -3.65 3.53
CA ALA A 48 5.93 -4.10 2.15
C ALA A 48 5.83 -2.95 1.15
N LEU A 49 4.93 -1.98 1.36
CA LEU A 49 4.80 -0.78 0.54
C LEU A 49 6.08 0.07 0.62
N GLU A 50 6.61 0.32 1.81
CA GLU A 50 7.90 1.01 2.01
C GLU A 50 9.05 0.34 1.25
N LEU A 51 9.17 -0.99 1.31
CA LEU A 51 10.20 -1.73 0.58
C LEU A 51 10.05 -1.60 -0.94
N MET A 52 8.83 -1.54 -1.47
CA MET A 52 8.59 -1.31 -2.90
C MET A 52 9.00 0.11 -3.31
N HIS A 53 8.68 1.14 -2.52
CA HIS A 53 9.13 2.52 -2.77
C HIS A 53 10.66 2.67 -2.67
N LEU A 54 11.31 2.01 -1.71
CA LEU A 54 12.77 2.02 -1.59
C LEU A 54 13.45 1.41 -2.81
N ARG A 55 12.93 0.29 -3.33
CA ARG A 55 13.44 -0.30 -4.58
C ARG A 55 13.30 0.68 -5.75
N HIS A 56 12.16 1.34 -5.88
CA HIS A 56 11.90 2.30 -6.94
C HIS A 56 12.84 3.52 -6.87
N ALA A 57 13.15 4.01 -5.66
CA ALA A 57 14.11 5.10 -5.45
C ALA A 57 15.55 4.72 -5.84
N GLN A 58 15.93 3.45 -5.72
CA GLN A 58 17.26 2.97 -6.14
C GLN A 58 17.34 2.68 -7.65
N GLU A 59 16.21 2.54 -8.34
CA GLU A 59 16.13 2.25 -9.78
C GLU A 59 16.02 3.49 -10.66
N GLN A 60 15.86 4.69 -10.08
CA GLN A 60 15.97 5.93 -10.84
C GLN A 60 17.44 6.16 -11.26
N PRO A 61 17.78 6.14 -12.56
CA PRO A 61 19.14 6.47 -12.97
C PRO A 61 19.42 7.92 -12.56
N ALA A 62 20.54 8.13 -11.87
CA ALA A 62 21.07 9.46 -11.61
C ALA A 62 21.21 10.16 -12.97
N THR A 63 20.25 11.04 -13.27
CA THR A 63 20.29 11.85 -14.48
C THR A 63 21.12 13.07 -14.09
N ASP A 64 22.39 13.03 -14.46
CA ASP A 64 23.34 14.16 -14.44
C ASP A 64 22.87 15.26 -15.41
#